data_AF-A0A7C4W094-F1
#
_entry.id   AF-A0A7C4W094-F1
#
_cell.length_a   1.000
_cell.length_b   1.000
_cell.length_c   1.000
_cell.angle_alpha   90.00
_cell.angle_beta   90.00
_cell.angle_gamma   90.00
#
_symmetry.space_group_name_H-M   'P 1'
#
loop_
_entity.id
_entity.type
_entity.pdbx_description
1 polymer ?
#
loop_
_entity_poly.entity_id
_entity_poly.type
_entity_poly.pdbx_seq_one_letter_code
_entity_poly.pdbx_strand_id
1 'polypeptide(L)' 'MKKWFMIGMMGLFLAGCGTAAKESEFWKHDSVYRSGDHLKYSWGGYVPTTPDEVQKSVEQKWWGIPVGAK' A
#
# COMPACT_ATOMS: atom_id res chain seq x y z
N MET A 1 19.75 -14.79 -30.08
CA MET A 1 19.37 -13.36 -29.98
C MET A 1 18.23 -13.10 -28.99
N LYS A 2 17.05 -13.71 -29.14
CA LYS A 2 15.87 -13.45 -28.28
C LYS A 2 16.06 -13.75 -26.77
N LYS A 3 16.92 -14.73 -26.43
CA LYS A 3 17.24 -15.10 -25.03
C LYS A 3 17.96 -13.97 -24.27
N TRP A 4 18.92 -13.29 -24.91
CA TRP A 4 19.67 -12.20 -24.30
C TRP A 4 18.81 -10.96 -24.06
N PHE A 5 17.90 -10.67 -24.99
CA PHE A 5 16.90 -9.60 -24.80
C PHE A 5 15.99 -9.89 -23.60
N MET A 6 15.49 -11.11 -23.46
CA MET A 6 14.67 -11.50 -22.30
C MET A 6 15.43 -11.39 -20.97
N ILE A 7 16.68 -11.83 -20.94
CA ILE A 7 17.53 -11.70 -19.74
C ILE A 7 17.75 -10.22 -19.38
N GLY A 8 18.05 -9.37 -20.37
CA GLY A 8 18.19 -7.93 -20.15
C GLY A 8 16.92 -7.27 -19.64
N MET A 9 15.77 -7.61 -20.22
CA MET A 9 14.47 -7.09 -19.78
C MET A 9 14.13 -7.51 -18.34
N MET A 10 14.41 -8.76 -17.99
CA MET A 10 14.18 -9.27 -16.63
C MET A 10 15.13 -8.63 -15.61
N GLY A 11 16.38 -8.35 -15.99
CA GLY A 11 17.32 -7.61 -15.16
C GLY A 11 16.87 -6.17 -14.86
N LEU A 12 16.38 -5.46 -15.87
CA LEU A 12 15.83 -4.10 -15.71
C LEU A 12 14.57 -4.08 -14.84
N PHE A 13 13.69 -5.07 -15.02
CA PHE A 13 12.48 -5.22 -14.20
C PHE A 13 12.82 -5.43 -12.72
N LEU A 14 13.76 -6.33 -12.42
CA LEU A 14 14.18 -6.61 -11.05
C LEU A 14 14.91 -5.43 -10.40
N ALA A 15 15.72 -4.68 -11.15
CA ALA A 15 16.38 -3.47 -10.67
C ALA A 15 15.38 -2.35 -10.32
N GLY A 16 14.33 -2.18 -11.13
CA GLY A 16 13.24 -1.24 -10.86
C GLY A 16 12.44 -1.63 -9.61
N CYS A 17 12.02 -2.90 -9.53
CA CYS A 17 11.27 -3.41 -8.38
C CYS A 17 12.08 -3.35 -7.07
N GLY A 18 13.38 -3.66 -7.11
CA GLY A 18 14.24 -3.57 -5.94
C GLY A 18 14.40 -2.14 -5.41
N THR A 19 14.48 -1.16 -6.30
CA THR A 19 14.58 0.26 -5.92
C THR A 19 13.30 0.74 -5.26
N ALA A 20 12.13 0.44 -5.86
CA ALA A 20 10.83 0.77 -5.28
C ALA A 20 10.62 0.09 -3.91
N ALA A 21 11.05 -1.16 -3.76
CA ALA A 21 10.96 -1.89 -2.49
C ALA A 21 11.86 -1.29 -1.39
N LYS A 22 13.00 -0.69 -1.77
CA LYS A 22 13.88 0.02 -0.83
C LYS A 22 13.27 1.34 -0.36
N GLU A 23 12.76 2.15 -1.28
CA GLU A 23 12.16 3.47 -0.95
C GLU A 23 10.87 3.35 -0.13
N SER A 24 10.07 2.31 -0.38
CA SER A 24 8.85 2.03 0.38
C SER A 24 9.09 1.32 1.72
N GLU A 25 10.35 1.07 2.08
CA GLU A 25 10.71 0.24 3.24
C GLU A 25 10.00 -1.12 3.26
N PHE A 26 9.67 -1.64 2.07
CA PHE A 26 8.84 -2.84 1.91
C PHE A 26 9.35 -4.04 2.71
N TRP A 27 10.68 -4.22 2.72
CA TRP A 27 11.34 -5.31 3.44
C TRP A 27 11.45 -5.10 4.97
N LYS A 28 11.12 -3.91 5.47
CA LYS A 28 11.14 -3.59 6.91
C LYS A 28 9.78 -3.82 7.58
N HIS A 29 8.76 -4.21 6.82
CA HIS A 29 7.41 -4.43 7.32
C HIS A 29 6.98 -5.87 7.05
N ASP A 30 6.36 -6.50 8.06
CA ASP A 30 5.86 -7.87 7.94
C ASP A 30 4.62 -7.98 7.03
N SER A 31 4.00 -6.84 6.71
CA SER A 31 2.85 -6.76 5.84
C SER A 31 2.87 -5.51 4.97
N VAL A 32 2.36 -5.64 3.74
CA VAL A 32 2.23 -4.54 2.78
C VAL A 32 1.24 -3.48 3.27
N TYR A 33 0.23 -3.90 4.03
CA TYR A 33 -0.78 -3.03 4.63
C TYR A 33 -0.65 -3.06 6.14
N ARG A 34 -0.79 -1.89 6.78
CA ARG A 34 -0.81 -1.77 8.25
C ARG A 34 -2.00 -2.52 8.87
N SER A 35 -3.16 -2.50 8.21
CA SER A 35 -4.34 -3.30 8.56
C SER A 35 -5.22 -3.50 7.32
N GLY A 36 -6.03 -4.56 7.33
CA GLY A 36 -7.09 -4.76 6.33
C GLY A 36 -8.41 -4.07 6.71
N ASP A 37 -8.44 -3.30 7.80
CA ASP A 37 -9.68 -2.78 8.38
C ASP A 37 -10.38 -1.77 7.47
N HIS A 38 -9.62 -0.86 6.86
CA HIS A 38 -10.18 0.13 5.92
C HIS A 38 -10.81 -0.56 4.70
N LEU A 39 -10.14 -1.62 4.21
CA LEU A 39 -10.66 -2.43 3.10
C LEU A 39 -11.92 -3.18 3.52
N LYS A 40 -11.93 -3.82 4.69
CA LYS A 40 -13.09 -4.54 5.23
C LYS A 40 -14.29 -3.60 5.43
N TYR A 41 -14.05 -2.41 5.96
CA TYR A 41 -15.07 -1.37 6.12
C TYR A 41 -15.63 -0.94 4.75
N SER A 42 -14.76 -0.70 3.76
CA SER A 42 -15.16 -0.27 2.41
C SER A 42 -15.86 -1.36 1.60
N TRP A 43 -15.50 -2.63 1.81
CA TRP A 43 -16.04 -3.77 1.06
C TRP A 43 -17.37 -4.28 1.63
N GLY A 44 -17.71 -3.94 2.88
CA GLY A 44 -18.90 -4.41 3.57
C GLY A 44 -20.24 -3.96 2.97
N GLY A 45 -20.25 -3.10 1.95
CA GLY A 45 -21.46 -2.50 1.39
C GLY A 45 -21.93 -1.30 2.22
N TYR A 46 -23.11 -0.77 1.90
CA TYR A 46 -23.65 0.40 2.60
C TYR A 46 -24.22 -0.02 3.97
N VAL A 47 -23.48 0.30 5.02
CA VAL A 47 -23.90 0.19 6.42
C VAL A 47 -23.77 1.56 7.08
N PRO A 48 -24.69 1.95 7.98
CA PRO A 48 -24.56 3.19 8.72
C PRO A 48 -23.25 3.18 9.53
N THR A 49 -22.40 4.17 9.30
CA THR A 49 -21.16 4.34 10.05
C THR A 49 -21.46 4.58 11.52
N THR A 50 -20.82 3.80 12.39
CA THR A 50 -20.92 3.95 13.84
C THR A 50 -19.87 4.95 14.37
N PRO A 51 -20.09 5.55 15.55
CA PRO A 51 -19.09 6.42 16.18
C PRO A 51 -17.72 5.75 16.37
N ASP A 52 -17.71 4.45 16.72
CA ASP A 52 -16.47 3.68 16.92
C ASP A 52 -15.69 3.53 15.61
N GLU A 53 -16.37 3.35 14.47
CA GLU A 53 -15.74 3.29 13.16
C GLU A 53 -15.14 4.63 12.72
N VAL A 54 -15.80 5.74 13.09
CA VAL A 54 -15.24 7.08 12.88
C VAL A 54 -13.93 7.23 13.65
N GLN A 55 -13.94 6.90 14.95
CA GLN A 55 -12.73 6.96 15.77
C GLN A 55 -11.62 6.06 15.22
N LYS A 56 -11.95 4.82 14.84
CA LYS A 56 -11.02 3.87 14.23
C LYS A 56 -10.39 4.42 12.95
N SER A 57 -11.17 5.11 12.11
CA SER A 57 -10.67 5.71 10.86
C SER A 57 -9.62 6.80 11.09
N VAL A 58 -9.75 7.56 12.18
CA VAL A 58 -8.81 8.61 12.59
C VAL A 58 -7.55 7.99 13.17
N GLU A 59 -7.69 7.07 14.13
CA GLU A 59 -6.56 6.40 14.80
C GLU A 59 -5.67 5.63 13.81
N GLN A 60 -6.29 4.98 12.83
CA GLN A 60 -5.60 4.21 11.80
C GLN A 60 -5.23 5.04 10.56
N LYS A 61 -5.51 6.36 10.55
CA LYS A 61 -5.13 7.29 9.49
C LYS A 61 -5.60 6.86 8.09
N TRP A 62 -6.83 6.38 7.96
CA TRP A 62 -7.36 5.82 6.71
C TRP A 62 -7.38 6.81 5.54
N TRP A 63 -7.47 8.10 5.84
CA TRP A 63 -7.66 9.17 4.85
C TRP A 63 -6.36 9.85 4.39
N GLY A 64 -5.21 9.36 4.84
CA GLY A 64 -3.90 9.92 4.49
C GLY A 64 -3.61 11.27 5.15
N ILE A 65 -2.70 12.04 4.54
CA ILE A 65 -2.28 13.36 5.03
C ILE A 65 -3.22 14.42 4.44
N PRO A 66 -3.79 15.32 5.27
CA PRO A 66 -4.63 16.40 4.76
C PRO A 66 -3.89 17.23 3.71
N VAL A 67 -4.57 17.55 2.61
CA VAL A 67 -4.02 18.48 1.61
C VAL A 67 -3.86 19.85 2.27
N GLY A 68 -2.62 20.22 2.60
CA GLY A 68 -2.29 21.47 3.29
C GLY A 68 -1.69 21.32 4.69
N ALA A 69 -1.53 20.09 5.20
CA ALA A 69 -0.70 19.86 6.38
C ALA A 69 0.77 20.08 6.02
N LYS A 70 1.28 21.29 6.26
CA LYS A 70 2.71 21.60 6.28
C LYS A 70 3.28 21.35 7.66
#